data_AF-A0A452XRU6-F1
#
_entry.id   AF-A0A452XRU6-F1
#
_cell.length_a   1.000
_cell.length_b   1.000
_cell.length_c   1.000
_cell.angle_alpha   90.00
_cell.angle_beta   90.00
_cell.angle_gamma   90.00
#
_symmetry.space_group_name_H-M   'P 1'
#
loop_
_entity.id
_entity.type
_entity.pdbx_description
1 polymer ?
#
loop_
_entity_poly.entity_id
_entity_poly.type
_entity_poly.pdbx_seq_one_letter_code
_entity_poly.pdbx_strand_id
1 'polypeptide(L)'
;QVKAFLRGESPPYSAGDLEGMTFIASMHVKVARKLHSNSLRYWLLEYLRRQPKGRKYRALLLKFIKDRMATLLLVDVGIQVTTVVAAGKVGDEASVVVEMVHPRDDILSVTEIAQDTEE
;
A
#
# COMPACT_ATOMS: atom_id res chain seq x y z
N GLN A 1 -27.26 -17.88 -12.38
CA GLN A 1 -26.37 -19.05 -12.51
C GLN A 1 -26.61 -20.07 -11.40
N VAL A 2 -25.97 -19.96 -10.23
CA VAL A 2 -26.09 -20.97 -9.14
C VAL A 2 -27.55 -21.24 -8.74
N LYS A 3 -28.36 -20.19 -8.54
CA LYS A 3 -29.79 -20.35 -8.18
C LYS A 3 -30.61 -21.11 -9.22
N ALA A 4 -30.37 -20.87 -10.51
CA ALA A 4 -31.10 -21.53 -11.60
C ALA A 4 -30.69 -23.01 -11.72
N PHE A 5 -29.38 -23.27 -11.65
CA PHE A 5 -28.84 -24.62 -11.64
C PHE A 5 -29.44 -25.49 -10.52
N LEU A 6 -29.51 -24.96 -9.29
CA LEU A 6 -30.09 -25.67 -8.15
C LEU A 6 -31.59 -25.96 -8.27
N ARG A 7 -32.30 -25.28 -9.18
CA ARG A 7 -33.73 -25.49 -9.46
C ARG A 7 -33.98 -26.39 -10.67
N GLY A 8 -32.92 -26.86 -11.33
CA GLY A 8 -33.04 -27.57 -12.61
C GLY A 8 -33.47 -26.66 -13.77
N GLU A 9 -33.37 -25.35 -13.60
CA GLU A 9 -33.68 -24.34 -14.63
C GLU A 9 -32.45 -24.10 -15.52
N SER A 10 -32.69 -23.65 -16.76
CA SER A 10 -31.62 -23.22 -17.66
C SER A 10 -30.84 -22.03 -17.08
N PRO A 11 -29.50 -21.98 -17.26
CA PRO A 11 -28.68 -20.82 -16.95
C PRO A 11 -29.26 -19.52 -17.53
N PRO A 12 -29.43 -18.45 -16.73
CA PRO A 12 -30.03 -17.20 -17.20
C PRO A 12 -29.10 -16.37 -18.10
N TYR A 13 -27.80 -16.70 -18.15
CA TYR A 13 -26.83 -16.04 -19.02
C TYR A 13 -25.95 -17.09 -19.69
N SER A 14 -25.62 -16.87 -20.97
CA SER A 14 -24.64 -17.67 -21.70
C SER A 14 -23.21 -17.36 -21.25
N ALA A 15 -22.23 -18.12 -21.74
CA ALA A 15 -20.82 -17.83 -21.50
C ALA A 15 -20.42 -16.44 -22.05
N GLY A 16 -20.87 -16.09 -23.26
CA GLY A 16 -20.58 -14.78 -23.87
C GLY A 16 -21.22 -13.60 -23.10
N ASP A 17 -22.43 -13.79 -22.57
CA ASP A 17 -23.06 -12.79 -21.70
C ASP A 17 -22.23 -12.56 -20.43
N LEU A 18 -21.77 -13.64 -19.78
CA LEU A 18 -20.94 -13.54 -18.58
C LEU A 18 -19.58 -12.89 -18.86
N GLU A 19 -18.96 -13.18 -19.99
CA GLU A 19 -17.72 -12.52 -20.43
C GLU A 19 -17.93 -11.01 -20.60
N GLY A 20 -18.98 -10.61 -21.33
CA GLY A 20 -19.33 -9.20 -21.52
C GLY A 20 -19.63 -8.48 -20.20
N MET A 21 -20.42 -9.10 -19.33
CA MET A 21 -20.74 -8.58 -17.99
C MET A 21 -19.47 -8.44 -17.13
N THR A 22 -18.59 -9.43 -17.16
CA THR A 22 -17.32 -9.43 -16.40
C THR A 22 -16.39 -8.32 -16.89
N PHE A 23 -16.30 -8.11 -18.21
CA PHE A 23 -15.51 -7.03 -18.78
C PHE A 23 -15.98 -5.66 -18.28
N ILE A 24 -17.28 -5.38 -18.39
CA ILE A 24 -17.87 -4.10 -17.93
C ILE A 24 -17.67 -3.92 -16.42
N ALA A 25 -17.98 -4.94 -15.62
CA ALA A 25 -17.79 -4.89 -14.17
C ALA A 25 -16.32 -4.64 -13.79
N SER A 26 -15.38 -5.31 -14.47
CA SER A 26 -13.94 -5.14 -14.22
C SER A 26 -13.45 -3.72 -14.50
N MET A 27 -13.99 -3.07 -15.54
CA MET A 27 -13.68 -1.66 -15.83
C MET A 27 -14.12 -0.73 -14.71
N HIS A 28 -15.34 -0.90 -14.19
CA HIS A 28 -15.82 -0.11 -13.06
C HIS A 28 -15.05 -0.41 -11.77
N VAL A 29 -14.75 -1.68 -11.49
CA VAL A 29 -13.94 -2.09 -10.33
C VAL A 29 -12.54 -1.46 -10.39
N LYS A 30 -11.91 -1.40 -11.58
CA LYS A 30 -10.60 -0.76 -11.74
C LYS A 30 -10.63 0.72 -11.35
N VAL A 31 -11.65 1.45 -11.77
CA VAL A 31 -11.84 2.87 -11.41
C VAL A 31 -12.10 3.01 -9.90
N ALA A 32 -13.01 2.20 -9.35
CA ALA A 32 -13.34 2.23 -7.93
C ALA A 32 -12.13 1.93 -7.04
N ARG A 33 -11.32 0.92 -7.41
CA ARG A 33 -10.07 0.57 -6.70
C ARG A 33 -9.06 1.70 -6.73
N LYS A 34 -8.89 2.37 -7.89
CA LYS A 34 -7.97 3.50 -8.00
C LYS A 34 -8.41 4.68 -7.12
N LEU A 35 -9.70 5.04 -7.15
CA LEU A 35 -10.25 6.10 -6.31
C LEU A 35 -10.10 5.77 -4.82
N HIS A 36 -10.42 4.53 -4.44
CA HIS A 36 -10.24 4.06 -3.06
C HIS A 36 -8.78 4.13 -2.62
N SER A 37 -7.85 3.61 -3.42
CA SER A 37 -6.41 3.64 -3.12
C SER A 37 -5.90 5.06 -2.96
N ASN A 38 -6.30 5.99 -3.84
CA ASN A 38 -5.89 7.39 -3.78
C ASN A 38 -6.47 8.08 -2.53
N SER A 39 -7.74 7.82 -2.21
CA SER A 39 -8.39 8.39 -1.03
C SER A 39 -7.76 7.86 0.26
N LEU A 40 -7.53 6.56 0.35
CA LEU A 40 -6.86 5.93 1.49
C LEU A 40 -5.45 6.51 1.68
N ARG A 41 -4.68 6.61 0.59
CA ARG A 41 -3.32 7.16 0.63
C ARG A 41 -3.33 8.61 1.12
N TYR A 42 -4.21 9.46 0.57
CA TYR A 42 -4.37 10.85 1.03
C TYR A 42 -4.62 10.93 2.55
N TRP A 43 -5.55 10.13 3.07
CA TRP A 43 -5.90 10.17 4.48
C TRP A 43 -4.81 9.60 5.39
N LEU A 44 -4.06 8.61 4.92
CA LEU A 44 -2.90 8.10 5.64
C LEU A 44 -1.77 9.14 5.70
N LEU A 45 -1.54 9.91 4.63
CA LEU A 45 -0.61 11.04 4.65
C LEU A 45 -1.10 12.16 5.58
N GLU A 46 -2.40 12.47 5.58
CA GLU A 46 -2.99 13.41 6.55
C GLU A 46 -2.80 12.95 8.00
N TYR A 47 -2.94 11.66 8.27
CA TYR A 47 -2.64 11.09 9.58
C TYR A 47 -1.18 11.31 9.95
N LEU A 48 -0.24 10.94 9.08
CA LEU A 48 1.20 11.09 9.33
C LEU A 48 1.61 12.55 9.55
N ARG A 49 1.05 13.49 8.77
CA ARG A 49 1.30 14.93 8.88
C ARG A 49 0.92 15.49 10.26
N ARG A 50 -0.06 14.88 10.93
CA ARG A 50 -0.55 15.31 12.25
C ARG A 50 0.20 14.67 13.42
N GLN A 51 1.12 13.75 13.14
CA GLN A 51 1.88 13.09 14.19
C GLN A 51 2.96 14.02 14.77
N PRO A 52 3.36 13.82 16.04
CA PRO A 52 4.47 14.56 16.60
C PRO A 52 5.74 14.42 15.74
N LYS A 53 6.45 15.54 15.55
CA LYS A 53 7.74 15.53 14.85
C LYS A 53 8.71 14.60 15.57
N GLY A 54 9.50 13.84 14.81
CA GLY A 54 10.46 12.88 15.36
C GLY A 54 9.83 11.59 15.91
N ARG A 55 8.51 11.38 15.74
CA ARG A 55 7.89 10.08 16.05
C ARG A 55 8.57 8.99 15.22
N LYS A 56 9.09 7.97 15.92
CA LYS A 56 9.70 6.78 15.32
C LYS A 56 8.61 5.82 14.86
N TYR A 57 8.79 5.24 13.69
CA TYR A 57 7.94 4.19 13.14
C TYR A 57 8.77 2.94 12.90
N ARG A 58 8.21 1.79 13.26
CA ARG A 58 8.77 0.50 12.85
C ARG A 58 8.47 0.27 11.37
N ALA A 59 9.49 -0.12 10.64
CA ALA A 59 9.41 -0.39 9.23
C ALA A 59 10.00 -1.77 8.89
N LEU A 60 9.40 -2.48 7.96
CA LEU A 60 9.90 -3.77 7.48
C LEU A 60 10.54 -3.61 6.10
N LEU A 61 11.77 -4.08 5.93
CA LEU A 61 12.45 -4.02 4.64
C LEU A 61 11.85 -5.04 3.66
N LEU A 62 11.22 -4.55 2.59
CA LEU A 62 10.51 -5.40 1.62
C LEU A 62 11.39 -5.83 0.45
N LYS A 63 12.19 -4.91 -0.08
CA LYS A 63 13.11 -5.16 -1.21
C LYS A 63 14.10 -4.01 -1.38
N PHE A 64 15.26 -4.32 -1.94
CA PHE A 64 16.17 -3.32 -2.49
C PHE A 64 15.77 -2.97 -3.92
N ILE A 65 15.80 -1.68 -4.26
CA ILE A 65 15.54 -1.17 -5.60
C ILE A 65 16.86 -1.00 -6.34
N LYS A 66 17.80 -0.28 -5.72
CA LYS A 66 19.16 -0.03 -6.24
C LYS A 66 20.08 0.36 -5.08
N ASP A 67 21.26 -0.24 -5.02
CA ASP A 67 22.25 0.01 -3.97
C ASP A 67 21.61 -0.13 -2.58
N ARG A 68 21.65 0.95 -1.79
CA ARG A 68 21.04 1.05 -0.46
C ARG A 68 19.61 1.60 -0.44
N MET A 69 19.04 1.90 -1.60
CA MET A 69 17.66 2.38 -1.69
C MET A 69 16.70 1.19 -1.61
N ALA A 70 15.88 1.16 -0.57
CA ALA A 70 14.98 0.05 -0.28
C ALA A 70 13.53 0.54 -0.14
N THR A 71 12.59 -0.33 -0.50
CA THR A 71 11.17 -0.18 -0.15
C THR A 71 10.97 -0.76 1.25
N LEU A 72 10.42 0.04 2.14
CA LEU A 72 10.04 -0.34 3.50
C LEU A 72 8.52 -0.30 3.66
N LEU A 73 7.96 -1.16 4.51
CA LEU A 73 6.57 -1.08 4.97
C LEU A 73 6.53 -0.46 6.36
N LEU A 74 5.95 0.73 6.51
CA LEU A 74 5.62 1.29 7.82
C LEU A 74 4.53 0.43 8.47
N VAL A 75 4.90 -0.40 9.44
CA VAL A 75 4.05 -1.48 9.96
C VAL A 75 2.79 -0.94 10.62
N ASP A 76 2.91 0.17 11.35
CA ASP A 76 1.81 0.74 12.13
C ASP A 76 0.67 1.31 11.25
N VAL A 77 0.96 1.69 10.00
CA VAL A 77 0.00 2.35 9.09
C VAL A 77 -0.20 1.61 7.77
N GLY A 78 0.57 0.56 7.49
CA GLY A 78 0.46 -0.22 6.27
C GLY A 78 0.88 0.52 4.99
N ILE A 79 1.76 1.52 5.09
CA ILE A 79 2.24 2.31 3.94
C ILE A 79 3.61 1.84 3.49
N GLN A 80 3.80 1.67 2.19
CA GLN A 80 5.13 1.49 1.60
C GLN A 80 5.81 2.84 1.35
N VAL A 81 7.08 2.93 1.71
CA VAL A 81 7.95 4.09 1.52
C VAL A 81 9.28 3.65 0.92
N THR A 82 9.95 4.56 0.24
CA THR A 82 11.30 4.30 -0.28
C THR A 82 12.27 5.24 0.41
N THR A 83 13.35 4.69 0.95
CA THR A 83 14.44 5.47 1.55
C THR A 83 15.76 4.72 1.41
N VAL A 84 16.86 5.41 1.74
CA VAL A 84 18.17 4.79 1.85
C VAL A 84 18.29 4.17 3.24
N VAL A 85 18.69 2.91 3.29
CA VAL A 85 18.99 2.20 4.54
C VAL A 85 20.50 1.96 4.67
N ALA A 86 21.03 1.96 5.88
CA ALA A 86 22.45 1.81 6.17
C ALA A 86 22.94 0.41 5.81
N ALA A 87 22.22 -0.61 6.27
CA ALA A 87 22.48 -2.03 6.04
C ALA A 87 21.20 -2.87 6.32
N GLY A 88 21.24 -4.17 6.04
CA GLY A 88 20.16 -5.11 6.34
C GLY A 88 19.82 -6.03 5.16
N LYS A 89 18.93 -6.99 5.40
CA LYS A 89 18.36 -7.90 4.38
C LYS A 89 16.83 -7.78 4.36
N VAL A 90 16.23 -8.30 3.30
CA VAL A 90 14.77 -8.37 3.19
C VAL A 90 14.19 -9.15 4.37
N GLY A 91 13.16 -8.58 4.99
CA GLY A 91 12.53 -9.10 6.20
C GLY A 91 13.09 -8.52 7.51
N ASP A 92 14.19 -7.76 7.46
CA ASP A 92 14.69 -7.09 8.67
C ASP A 92 13.82 -5.89 9.04
N GLU A 93 13.78 -5.57 10.34
CA GLU A 93 13.15 -4.37 10.86
C GLU A 93 14.11 -3.18 10.85
N ALA A 94 13.58 -2.00 10.55
CA ALA A 94 14.26 -0.72 10.64
C ALA A 94 13.39 0.28 11.42
N SER A 95 14.03 1.29 12.00
CA SER A 95 13.33 2.43 12.60
C SER A 95 13.46 3.64 11.69
N VAL A 96 12.35 4.30 11.39
CA VAL A 96 12.34 5.50 10.54
C VAL A 96 11.60 6.65 11.17
N VAL A 97 11.96 7.86 10.81
CA VAL A 97 11.22 9.09 11.12
C VAL A 97 10.65 9.68 9.84
N VAL A 98 9.49 10.32 9.99
CA VAL A 98 8.85 11.08 8.92
C VAL A 98 9.46 12.48 8.89
N GLU A 99 10.08 12.84 7.77
CA GLU A 99 10.72 14.15 7.57
C GLU A 99 9.76 15.15 6.93
N MET A 100 9.06 14.71 5.88
CA MET A 100 8.18 15.56 5.09
C MET A 100 6.94 14.79 4.66
N VAL A 101 5.77 15.43 4.77
CA VAL A 101 4.50 14.89 4.28
C VAL A 101 3.70 15.99 3.61
N HIS A 102 3.32 15.78 2.35
CA HIS A 102 2.41 16.66 1.62
C HIS A 102 1.26 15.85 1.00
N PRO A 103 0.13 15.70 1.71
CA PRO A 103 -0.97 14.83 1.28
C PRO A 103 -1.57 15.18 -0.08
N ARG A 104 -1.63 16.48 -0.42
CA ARG A 104 -2.19 16.95 -1.70
C ARG A 104 -1.30 16.65 -2.90
N ASP A 105 0.01 16.58 -2.69
CA ASP A 105 0.99 16.32 -3.76
C ASP A 105 1.48 14.87 -3.74
N ASP A 106 0.91 14.04 -2.85
CA ASP A 106 1.26 12.65 -2.64
C ASP A 106 2.73 12.40 -2.23
N ILE A 107 3.31 13.35 -1.48
CA ILE A 107 4.72 13.30 -1.05
C ILE A 107 4.82 12.75 0.38
N LEU A 108 5.71 11.77 0.56
CA LEU A 108 6.14 11.25 1.85
C LEU A 108 7.64 10.96 1.81
N SER A 109 8.39 11.63 2.67
CA SER A 109 9.83 11.42 2.85
C SER A 109 10.10 10.91 4.26
N VAL A 110 10.88 9.84 4.35
CA VAL A 110 11.30 9.23 5.61
C VAL A 110 12.80 9.04 5.61
N THR A 111 13.39 9.07 6.80
CA THR A 111 14.82 8.81 7.00
C THR A 111 14.97 7.68 8.02
N GLU A 112 15.87 6.75 7.74
CA GLU A 112 16.25 5.73 8.72
C GLU A 112 16.98 6.37 9.89
N ILE A 113 16.64 5.91 11.10
CA ILE A 113 17.37 6.22 12.31
C ILE A 113 18.38 5.09 12.49
N ALA A 114 19.67 5.41 12.41
CA ALA A 114 20.70 4.46 12.83
C ALA A 114 20.43 4.05 14.27
N GLN A 115 20.45 2.75 14.55
CA GLN A 115 20.54 2.32 15.94
C GLN A 115 21.87 2.81 16.46
N ASP A 116 21.86 3.72 17.44
CA ASP A 116 23.05 3.97 18.24
C ASP A 116 23.42 2.61 18.84
N THR A 117 24.56 2.08 18.42
CA THR A 117 25.23 1.01 19.13
C THR A 117 25.51 1.58 20.51
N GLU A 118 24.69 1.22 21.50
CA GLU A 118 25.03 1.45 22.91
C GLU A 118 26.40 0.79 23.15
N GLU A 119 27.42 1.62 23.43
CA GLU A 119 28.77 1.21 23.87
C GLU A 119 28.73 0.53 25.24
#